data_AF-A0A7S4CZ14-F1
#
_entry.id   AF-A0A7S4CZ14-F1
#
_cell.length_a   1.000
_cell.length_b   1.000
_cell.length_c   1.000
_cell.angle_alpha   90.00
_cell.angle_beta   90.00
_cell.angle_gamma   90.00
#
_symmetry.space_group_name_H-M   'P 1'
#
loop_
_entity.id
_entity.type
_entity.pdbx_description
1 polymer ?
#
loop_
_entity_poly.entity_id
_entity_poly.type
_entity_poly.pdbx_seq_one_letter_code
_entity_poly.pdbx_strand_id
1 'polypeptide(L)'
;GVGLAVLAALGLTIAPVYLLLWMLYSSVFMVGQQFLHFQWDVLLLETGVAAVFLAPMTLSKAPVPMTGIVLFRVTLFKLMFMSGIVKLQSRCPTWQELTALDYHYATQCLPTPLGWYAHQLPANLQQASVALMFVVQLPAAFMVLVALRGVRVVAAWAQILLQTLILLTGNYNWFNALTILLSVSLLDDDLWPVSLLAHAGDRPWPRRRILRVAKYLQILGAVAALLFAGLQMFDCSLTDEPHRPLWARVRVRWALSVAQISQAVPR
;
A
#
# COMPACT_ATOMS: atom_id res chain seq x y z
N GLY A 1 -26.04 11.85 2.56
CA GLY A 1 -24.82 11.10 2.19
C GLY A 1 -24.52 11.30 0.72
N VAL A 2 -25.26 10.62 -0.16
CA VAL A 2 -25.04 10.62 -1.63
C VAL A 2 -24.94 12.03 -2.22
N GLY A 3 -25.88 12.93 -1.91
CA GLY A 3 -25.83 14.31 -2.43
C GLY A 3 -24.53 15.05 -2.08
N LEU A 4 -24.06 14.94 -0.84
CA LEU A 4 -22.78 15.54 -0.41
C LEU A 4 -21.58 14.89 -1.12
N ALA A 5 -21.62 13.58 -1.36
CA ALA A 5 -20.57 12.86 -2.07
C ALA A 5 -20.50 13.30 -3.54
N VAL A 6 -21.65 13.50 -4.19
CA VAL A 6 -21.74 14.05 -5.55
C VAL A 6 -21.17 15.47 -5.58
N LEU A 7 -21.56 16.34 -4.64
CA LEU A 7 -21.01 17.70 -4.55
C LEU A 7 -19.49 17.70 -4.36
N ALA A 8 -18.96 16.84 -3.50
CA ALA A 8 -17.52 16.68 -3.32
C ALA A 8 -16.83 16.20 -4.61
N ALA A 9 -17.42 15.24 -5.32
CA ALA A 9 -16.92 14.77 -6.62
C ALA A 9 -16.97 15.84 -7.72
N LEU A 10 -17.93 16.77 -7.64
CA LEU A 10 -18.04 17.93 -8.53
C LEU A 10 -17.09 19.09 -8.14
N GLY A 11 -16.28 18.92 -7.09
CA GLY A 11 -15.24 19.88 -6.71
C GLY A 11 -15.55 20.70 -5.45
N LEU A 12 -16.67 20.46 -4.75
CA LEU A 12 -16.93 21.06 -3.44
C LEU A 12 -16.14 20.33 -2.34
N THR A 13 -14.82 20.46 -2.39
CA THR A 13 -13.88 19.73 -1.50
C THR A 13 -13.50 20.58 -0.29
N ILE A 14 -14.49 20.97 0.53
CA ILE A 14 -14.26 21.73 1.77
C ILE A 14 -14.38 20.85 3.02
N ALA A 15 -13.64 21.18 4.07
CA ALA A 15 -13.60 20.40 5.32
C ALA A 15 -14.99 20.09 5.92
N PRO A 16 -15.96 21.03 5.96
CA PRO A 16 -17.31 20.73 6.44
C PRO A 16 -18.03 19.63 5.66
N VAL A 17 -17.82 19.52 4.35
CA VAL A 17 -18.45 18.48 3.53
C VAL A 17 -17.90 17.12 3.89
N TYR A 18 -16.57 16.98 4.04
CA TYR A 18 -15.95 15.73 4.47
C TYR A 18 -16.32 15.37 5.91
N LEU A 19 -16.46 16.37 6.80
CA LEU A 19 -16.87 16.16 8.18
C LEU A 19 -18.31 15.62 8.25
N LEU A 20 -19.23 16.23 7.48
CA LEU A 20 -20.61 15.76 7.40
C LEU A 20 -20.69 14.37 6.76
N LEU A 21 -19.93 14.10 5.69
CA LEU A 21 -19.86 12.77 5.08
C LEU A 21 -19.37 11.72 6.09
N TRP A 22 -18.32 12.05 6.84
CA TRP A 22 -17.79 11.20 7.89
C TRP A 22 -18.83 10.95 8.99
N MET A 23 -19.48 11.99 9.53
CA MET A 23 -20.52 11.85 10.56
C MET A 23 -21.68 10.97 10.08
N LEU A 24 -22.13 11.17 8.84
CA LEU A 24 -23.20 10.37 8.26
C LEU A 24 -22.78 8.90 8.14
N TYR A 25 -21.57 8.62 7.65
CA TYR A 25 -21.08 7.24 7.57
C TYR A 25 -20.89 6.61 8.95
N SER A 26 -20.33 7.35 9.90
CA SER A 26 -20.17 6.93 11.30
C SER A 26 -21.51 6.55 11.94
N SER A 27 -22.59 7.28 11.65
CA SER A 27 -23.91 6.94 12.17
C SER A 27 -24.39 5.56 11.71
N VAL A 28 -24.18 5.25 10.44
CA VAL A 28 -24.53 3.94 9.86
C VAL A 28 -23.59 2.86 10.40
N PHE A 29 -22.30 3.13 10.47
CA PHE A 29 -21.29 2.20 11.01
C PHE A 29 -21.62 1.78 12.45
N MET A 30 -21.98 2.73 13.31
CA MET A 30 -22.32 2.44 14.71
C MET A 30 -23.59 1.59 14.85
N VAL A 31 -24.59 1.81 14.00
CA VAL A 31 -25.85 1.04 14.01
C VAL A 31 -25.69 -0.32 13.30
N GLY A 32 -24.82 -0.40 12.28
CA GLY A 32 -24.64 -1.58 11.44
C GLY A 32 -23.93 -2.75 12.13
N GLN A 33 -23.24 -2.52 13.25
CA GLN A 33 -22.56 -3.54 14.05
C GLN A 33 -21.75 -4.51 13.16
N GLN A 34 -21.94 -5.82 13.32
CA GLN A 34 -21.19 -6.86 12.61
C GLN A 34 -21.29 -6.77 11.08
N PHE A 35 -22.35 -6.16 10.54
CA PHE A 35 -22.55 -6.04 9.09
C PHE A 35 -21.73 -4.91 8.45
N LEU A 36 -21.26 -3.93 9.23
CA LEU A 36 -20.46 -2.80 8.75
C LEU A 36 -19.13 -2.63 9.48
N HIS A 37 -18.72 -3.61 10.31
CA HIS A 37 -17.46 -3.55 11.04
C HIS A 37 -16.32 -4.22 10.27
N PHE A 38 -16.31 -4.12 8.93
CA PHE A 38 -15.21 -4.67 8.14
C PHE A 38 -14.03 -3.69 8.07
N GLN A 39 -12.87 -4.21 7.69
CA GLN A 39 -11.65 -3.42 7.63
C GLN A 39 -11.73 -2.25 6.64
N TRP A 40 -12.50 -2.39 5.55
CA TRP A 40 -12.72 -1.30 4.59
C TRP A 40 -13.61 -0.18 5.13
N ASP A 41 -14.53 -0.48 6.05
CA ASP A 41 -15.37 0.52 6.71
C ASP A 41 -14.53 1.37 7.67
N VAL A 42 -13.69 0.70 8.47
CA VAL A 42 -12.74 1.36 9.38
C VAL A 42 -11.77 2.23 8.58
N LEU A 43 -11.21 1.72 7.49
CA LEU A 43 -10.30 2.49 6.62
C LEU A 43 -10.99 3.72 6.00
N LEU A 44 -12.26 3.59 5.61
CA LEU A 44 -13.04 4.72 5.06
C LEU A 44 -13.24 5.81 6.11
N LEU A 45 -13.55 5.44 7.35
CA LEU A 45 -13.69 6.39 8.46
C LEU A 45 -12.36 7.08 8.78
N GLU A 46 -11.25 6.34 8.84
CA GLU A 46 -9.93 6.91 9.10
C GLU A 46 -9.48 7.86 7.98
N THR A 47 -9.70 7.46 6.73
CA THR A 47 -9.42 8.31 5.56
C THR A 47 -10.34 9.54 5.54
N GLY A 48 -11.60 9.38 5.95
CA GLY A 48 -12.57 10.47 6.08
C GLY A 48 -12.14 11.52 7.11
N VAL A 49 -11.68 11.11 8.29
CA VAL A 49 -11.09 12.04 9.28
C VAL A 49 -9.89 12.75 8.67
N ALA A 50 -8.98 12.01 8.05
CA ALA A 50 -7.79 12.61 7.46
C ALA A 50 -8.14 13.60 6.33
N ALA A 51 -9.21 13.35 5.57
CA ALA A 51 -9.70 14.23 4.50
C ALA A 51 -10.24 15.55 5.04
N VAL A 52 -10.82 15.58 6.26
CA VAL A 52 -11.22 16.83 6.93
C VAL A 52 -10.02 17.75 7.16
N PHE A 53 -8.86 17.20 7.53
CA PHE A 53 -7.62 17.96 7.73
C PHE A 53 -6.90 18.29 6.42
N LEU A 54 -7.21 17.58 5.33
CA LEU A 54 -6.65 17.82 4.00
C LEU A 54 -7.41 18.94 3.26
N ALA A 55 -8.72 19.02 3.47
CA ALA A 55 -9.59 19.96 2.77
C ALA A 55 -9.52 21.37 3.39
N PRO A 56 -9.57 22.44 2.56
CA PRO A 56 -9.68 23.80 3.08
C PRO A 56 -11.04 24.06 3.74
N MET A 57 -11.10 25.02 4.66
CA MET A 57 -12.35 25.39 5.36
C MET A 57 -13.37 26.07 4.43
N THR A 58 -12.89 26.73 3.37
CA THR A 58 -13.70 27.44 2.38
C THR A 58 -13.22 27.09 0.97
N LEU A 59 -14.01 27.43 -0.05
CA LEU A 59 -13.64 27.35 -1.47
C LEU A 59 -12.57 28.40 -1.82
N SER A 60 -11.41 28.31 -1.17
CA SER A 60 -10.23 29.11 -1.43
C SER A 60 -9.13 28.21 -1.97
N LYS A 61 -8.25 28.76 -2.81
CA LYS A 61 -7.03 28.08 -3.28
C LYS A 61 -5.96 28.12 -2.19
N ALA A 62 -6.30 27.68 -0.98
CA ALA A 62 -5.34 27.55 0.10
C ALA A 62 -4.38 26.39 -0.22
N PRO A 63 -3.09 26.50 0.17
CA PRO A 63 -2.18 25.37 0.08
C PRO A 63 -2.71 24.20 0.92
N VAL A 64 -2.50 22.99 0.43
CA VAL A 64 -2.97 21.79 1.13
C VAL A 64 -2.25 21.66 2.48
N PRO A 65 -2.98 21.47 3.60
CA PRO A 65 -2.36 21.38 4.91
C PRO A 65 -1.47 20.14 5.05
N MET A 66 -0.25 20.32 5.55
CA MET A 66 0.70 19.22 5.80
C MET A 66 0.11 18.15 6.73
N THR A 67 -0.70 18.56 7.70
CA THR A 67 -1.35 17.66 8.65
C THR A 67 -2.17 16.58 7.93
N GLY A 68 -3.01 16.95 6.94
CA GLY A 68 -3.82 15.99 6.19
C GLY A 68 -2.96 14.99 5.41
N ILE A 69 -1.87 15.46 4.80
CA ILE A 69 -0.94 14.60 4.04
C ILE A 69 -0.23 13.61 4.97
N VAL A 70 0.27 14.09 6.12
CA VAL A 70 0.92 13.22 7.11
C VAL A 70 -0.08 12.17 7.62
N LEU A 71 -1.33 12.56 7.90
CA LEU A 71 -2.37 11.62 8.30
C LEU A 71 -2.63 10.56 7.20
N PHE A 72 -2.74 10.94 5.93
CA PHE A 72 -2.88 9.99 4.82
C PHE A 72 -1.72 8.98 4.78
N ARG A 73 -0.48 9.46 4.94
CA ARG A 73 0.72 8.61 4.92
C ARG A 73 0.81 7.69 6.13
N VAL A 74 0.49 8.19 7.32
CA VAL A 74 0.47 7.39 8.55
C VAL A 74 -0.63 6.34 8.47
N THR A 75 -1.81 6.68 7.96
CA THR A 75 -2.90 5.72 7.72
C THR A 75 -2.47 4.64 6.73
N LEU A 76 -1.84 5.01 5.61
CA LEU A 76 -1.29 4.06 4.63
C LEU A 76 -0.21 3.16 5.25
N PHE A 77 0.76 3.73 5.96
CA PHE A 77 1.81 2.99 6.65
C PHE A 77 1.20 1.98 7.62
N LYS A 78 0.30 2.45 8.50
CA LYS A 78 -0.37 1.62 9.49
C LYS A 78 -1.11 0.47 8.81
N LEU A 79 -1.88 0.75 7.77
CA LEU A 79 -2.63 -0.25 7.02
C LEU A 79 -1.71 -1.33 6.45
N MET A 80 -0.67 -0.94 5.71
CA MET A 80 0.21 -1.87 5.01
C MET A 80 1.05 -2.69 6.00
N PHE A 81 1.62 -2.02 7.00
CA PHE A 81 2.45 -2.65 8.01
C PHE A 81 1.63 -3.62 8.88
N MET A 82 0.45 -3.19 9.38
CA MET A 82 -0.41 -4.06 10.16
C MET A 82 -0.89 -5.24 9.32
N SER A 83 -1.26 -5.04 8.06
CA SER A 83 -1.63 -6.13 7.16
C SER A 83 -0.51 -7.19 7.02
N GLY A 84 0.75 -6.77 6.97
CA GLY A 84 1.88 -7.69 6.89
C GLY A 84 2.18 -8.39 8.21
N ILE A 85 2.28 -7.64 9.31
CA ILE A 85 2.74 -8.17 10.60
C ILE A 85 1.74 -9.16 11.20
N VAL A 86 0.43 -8.94 11.05
CA VAL A 86 -0.60 -9.85 11.58
C VAL A 86 -0.53 -11.22 10.89
N LYS A 87 -0.13 -11.27 9.62
CA LYS A 87 0.07 -12.54 8.90
C LYS A 87 1.22 -13.34 9.51
N LEU A 88 2.31 -12.66 9.89
CA LEU A 88 3.43 -13.30 10.59
C LEU A 88 3.06 -13.71 12.02
N GLN A 89 2.36 -12.84 12.76
CA GLN A 89 1.93 -13.10 14.13
C GLN A 89 0.85 -14.19 14.23
N SER A 90 0.07 -14.40 13.17
CA SER A 90 -0.98 -15.43 13.14
C SER A 90 -0.44 -16.86 13.33
N ARG A 91 0.85 -17.08 13.04
CA ARG A 91 1.50 -18.40 13.06
C ARG A 91 0.76 -19.45 12.22
N CYS A 92 0.00 -19.01 11.22
CA CYS A 92 -0.69 -19.91 10.32
C CYS A 92 0.35 -20.62 9.42
N PRO A 93 0.31 -21.96 9.28
CA PRO A 93 1.25 -22.69 8.44
C PRO A 93 1.29 -22.18 7.00
N THR A 94 0.14 -21.75 6.45
CA THR A 94 0.06 -21.27 5.06
C THR A 94 0.84 -19.97 4.81
N TRP A 95 0.91 -19.06 5.80
CA TRP A 95 1.76 -17.87 5.72
C TRP A 95 3.24 -18.21 5.95
N GLN A 96 3.52 -19.16 6.85
CA GLN A 96 4.89 -19.61 7.14
C GLN A 96 5.51 -20.40 5.99
N GLU A 97 4.71 -21.15 5.23
CA GLU A 97 5.15 -21.95 4.09
C GLU A 97 4.99 -21.22 2.75
N LEU A 98 4.48 -19.98 2.77
CA LEU A 98 4.21 -19.15 1.58
C LEU A 98 3.17 -19.76 0.62
N THR A 99 2.29 -20.63 1.11
CA THR A 99 1.24 -21.33 0.35
C THR A 99 -0.14 -20.68 0.48
N ALA A 100 -0.25 -19.54 1.17
CA ALA A 100 -1.54 -18.88 1.41
C ALA A 100 -2.33 -18.56 0.13
N LEU A 101 -1.66 -18.17 -0.95
CA LEU A 101 -2.31 -17.87 -2.23
C LEU A 101 -2.83 -19.11 -2.98
N ASP A 102 -2.38 -20.32 -2.62
CA ASP A 102 -2.92 -21.56 -3.18
C ASP A 102 -4.40 -21.72 -2.83
N TYR A 103 -4.83 -21.20 -1.68
CA TYR A 103 -6.20 -21.27 -1.20
C TYR A 103 -6.97 -19.96 -1.39
N HIS A 104 -6.29 -18.82 -1.29
CA HIS A 104 -6.90 -17.50 -1.21
C HIS A 104 -7.91 -17.21 -2.33
N TYR A 105 -7.55 -17.50 -3.58
CA TYR A 105 -8.40 -17.19 -4.73
C TYR A 105 -9.70 -17.99 -4.75
N ALA A 106 -9.71 -19.18 -4.15
CA ALA A 106 -10.87 -20.07 -4.08
C ALA A 106 -11.75 -19.81 -2.85
N THR A 107 -11.18 -19.27 -1.76
CA THR A 107 -11.89 -19.08 -0.49
C THR A 107 -12.38 -17.65 -0.24
N GLN A 108 -11.99 -16.69 -1.08
CA GLN A 108 -12.50 -15.32 -1.01
C GLN A 108 -14.01 -15.25 -1.31
N CYS A 109 -14.73 -14.38 -0.59
CA CYS A 109 -16.19 -14.31 -0.66
C CYS A 109 -16.74 -13.84 -2.02
N LEU A 110 -15.97 -13.03 -2.76
CA LEU A 110 -16.37 -12.45 -4.04
C LEU A 110 -15.24 -12.65 -5.07
N PRO A 111 -15.12 -13.86 -5.63
CA PRO A 111 -14.09 -14.15 -6.63
C PRO A 111 -14.38 -13.42 -7.93
N THR A 112 -13.32 -13.00 -8.62
CA THR A 112 -13.41 -12.44 -9.97
C THR A 112 -13.03 -13.50 -11.02
N PRO A 113 -13.42 -13.33 -12.30
CA PRO A 113 -12.97 -14.22 -13.37
C PRO A 113 -11.44 -14.32 -13.47
N LEU A 114 -10.72 -13.20 -13.27
CA LEU A 114 -9.25 -13.19 -13.24
C LEU A 114 -8.70 -13.93 -12.02
N GLY A 115 -9.41 -13.92 -10.88
CA GLY A 115 -9.07 -14.74 -9.71
C GLY A 115 -9.04 -16.23 -10.04
N TRP A 116 -9.94 -16.71 -10.90
CA TRP A 116 -9.90 -18.11 -11.35
C TRP A 116 -8.64 -18.43 -12.15
N TYR A 117 -8.25 -17.57 -13.10
CA TYR A 117 -7.00 -17.75 -13.85
C TYR A 117 -5.77 -17.63 -12.94
N ALA A 118 -5.79 -16.69 -11.99
CA ALA A 118 -4.73 -16.53 -11.01
C ALA A 118 -4.61 -17.77 -10.11
N HIS A 119 -5.71 -18.44 -9.77
CA HIS A 119 -5.69 -19.69 -9.02
C HIS A 119 -5.01 -20.84 -9.77
N GLN A 120 -5.10 -20.88 -11.10
CA GLN A 120 -4.44 -21.91 -11.92
C GLN A 120 -2.93 -21.70 -12.08
N LEU A 121 -2.37 -20.60 -11.56
CA LEU A 121 -0.93 -20.36 -11.62
C LEU A 121 -0.17 -21.43 -10.81
N PRO A 122 1.03 -21.83 -11.28
CA PRO A 122 1.83 -22.85 -10.63
C PRO A 122 2.23 -22.42 -9.21
N ALA A 123 2.29 -23.38 -8.28
CA ALA A 123 2.55 -23.14 -6.84
C ALA A 123 3.79 -22.27 -6.58
N ASN A 124 4.86 -22.43 -7.35
CA ASN A 124 6.07 -21.62 -7.21
C ASN A 124 5.81 -20.12 -7.43
N LEU A 125 4.94 -19.80 -8.41
CA LEU A 125 4.57 -18.42 -8.68
C LEU A 125 3.64 -17.86 -7.60
N GLN A 126 2.81 -18.71 -6.99
CA GLN A 126 2.02 -18.34 -5.81
C GLN A 126 2.93 -18.02 -4.63
N GLN A 127 3.92 -18.87 -4.35
CA GLN A 127 4.92 -18.63 -3.30
C GLN A 127 5.69 -17.33 -3.52
N ALA A 128 6.16 -17.09 -4.75
CA ALA A 128 6.81 -15.83 -5.11
C ALA A 128 5.88 -14.62 -4.93
N SER A 129 4.59 -14.77 -5.24
CA SER A 129 3.59 -13.71 -5.06
C SER A 129 3.34 -13.41 -3.57
N VAL A 130 3.29 -14.43 -2.70
CA VAL A 130 3.22 -14.24 -1.23
C VAL A 130 4.48 -13.53 -0.73
N ALA A 131 5.66 -13.93 -1.19
CA ALA A 131 6.92 -13.29 -0.80
C ALA A 131 6.96 -11.81 -1.23
N LEU A 132 6.60 -11.51 -2.49
CA LEU A 132 6.50 -10.14 -3.00
C LEU A 132 5.50 -9.32 -2.20
N MET A 133 4.34 -9.89 -1.86
CA MET A 133 3.36 -9.27 -0.99
C MET A 133 3.99 -8.85 0.35
N PHE A 134 4.81 -9.71 0.99
CA PHE A 134 5.46 -9.37 2.25
C PHE A 134 6.49 -8.24 2.08
N VAL A 135 7.28 -8.24 1.01
CA VAL A 135 8.23 -7.15 0.70
C VAL A 135 7.50 -5.80 0.56
N VAL A 136 6.33 -5.79 -0.09
CA VAL A 136 5.52 -4.57 -0.26
C VAL A 136 4.82 -4.16 1.04
N GLN A 137 4.31 -5.11 1.82
CA GLN A 137 3.59 -4.83 3.06
C GLN A 137 4.50 -4.42 4.22
N LEU A 138 5.76 -4.88 4.23
CA LEU A 138 6.69 -4.63 5.34
C LEU A 138 7.78 -3.62 4.94
N PRO A 139 8.87 -3.97 4.20
CA PRO A 139 9.88 -3.01 3.76
C PRO A 139 9.33 -1.77 3.05
N ALA A 140 8.47 -1.95 2.04
CA ALA A 140 7.96 -0.81 1.28
C ALA A 140 6.96 0.04 2.09
N ALA A 141 6.35 -0.50 3.15
CA ALA A 141 5.55 0.29 4.07
C ALA A 141 6.41 1.32 4.82
N PHE A 142 7.59 0.94 5.35
CA PHE A 142 8.49 1.92 5.99
C PHE A 142 8.92 3.04 5.04
N MET A 143 9.09 2.73 3.75
CA MET A 143 9.42 3.71 2.72
C MET A 143 8.35 4.81 2.53
N VAL A 144 7.09 4.55 2.91
CA VAL A 144 5.99 5.54 2.89
C VAL A 144 6.28 6.74 3.79
N LEU A 145 7.00 6.52 4.91
CA LEU A 145 7.33 7.55 5.89
C LEU A 145 8.60 8.35 5.53
N VAL A 146 9.34 7.91 4.51
CA VAL A 146 10.63 8.53 4.14
C VAL A 146 10.42 9.88 3.44
N ALA A 147 11.18 10.90 3.85
CA ALA A 147 11.09 12.25 3.28
C ALA A 147 11.73 12.40 1.89
N LEU A 148 12.46 11.39 1.40
CA LEU A 148 13.09 11.38 0.07
C LEU A 148 12.07 11.04 -1.02
N ARG A 149 11.90 11.94 -1.99
CA ARG A 149 10.92 11.78 -3.09
C ARG A 149 11.12 10.48 -3.87
N GLY A 150 12.36 10.16 -4.25
CA GLY A 150 12.62 8.95 -5.04
C GLY A 150 12.16 7.68 -4.33
N VAL A 151 12.39 7.61 -3.01
CA VAL A 151 11.98 6.49 -2.15
C VAL A 151 10.45 6.42 -2.06
N ARG A 152 9.77 7.55 -1.82
CA ARG A 152 8.30 7.60 -1.77
C ARG A 152 7.63 7.16 -3.07
N VAL A 153 8.18 7.56 -4.22
CA VAL A 153 7.64 7.18 -5.53
C VAL A 153 7.74 5.66 -5.73
N VAL A 154 8.86 5.06 -5.34
CA VAL A 154 9.02 3.59 -5.37
C VAL A 154 7.99 2.92 -4.46
N ALA A 155 7.82 3.42 -3.23
CA ALA A 155 6.81 2.90 -2.30
C ALA A 155 5.39 3.03 -2.88
N ALA A 156 5.04 4.20 -3.43
CA ALA A 156 3.73 4.47 -4.02
C ALA A 156 3.40 3.48 -5.13
N TRP A 157 4.31 3.28 -6.09
CA TRP A 157 4.09 2.34 -7.18
C TRP A 157 4.05 0.89 -6.72
N ALA A 158 4.86 0.51 -5.73
CA ALA A 158 4.79 -0.82 -5.13
C ALA A 158 3.41 -1.07 -4.49
N GLN A 159 2.88 -0.10 -3.73
CA GLN A 159 1.54 -0.19 -3.13
C GLN A 159 0.45 -0.21 -4.21
N ILE A 160 0.48 0.71 -5.18
CA ILE A 160 -0.52 0.80 -6.25
C ILE A 160 -0.56 -0.51 -7.06
N LEU A 161 0.61 -1.05 -7.41
CA LEU A 161 0.70 -2.31 -8.14
C LEU A 161 0.08 -3.46 -7.34
N LEU A 162 0.45 -3.61 -6.06
CA LEU A 162 -0.12 -4.65 -5.20
C LEU A 162 -1.64 -4.51 -5.09
N GLN A 163 -2.15 -3.31 -4.84
CA GLN A 163 -3.58 -3.07 -4.69
C GLN A 163 -4.35 -3.29 -5.99
N THR A 164 -3.75 -2.98 -7.14
CA THR A 164 -4.33 -3.23 -8.45
C THR A 164 -4.43 -4.74 -8.71
N LEU A 165 -3.39 -5.51 -8.41
CA LEU A 165 -3.42 -6.98 -8.56
C LEU A 165 -4.48 -7.62 -7.65
N ILE A 166 -4.60 -7.14 -6.41
CA ILE A 166 -5.63 -7.61 -5.47
C ILE A 166 -7.03 -7.27 -6.01
N LEU A 167 -7.24 -6.04 -6.49
CA LEU A 167 -8.51 -5.61 -7.07
C LEU A 167 -8.91 -6.41 -8.31
N LEU A 168 -7.95 -6.78 -9.16
CA LEU A 168 -8.21 -7.59 -10.35
C LEU A 168 -8.59 -9.03 -9.99
N THR A 169 -7.99 -9.58 -8.93
CA THR A 169 -8.14 -11.00 -8.55
C THR A 169 -9.20 -11.26 -7.48
N GLY A 170 -9.74 -10.21 -6.86
CA GLY A 170 -10.77 -10.29 -5.82
C GLY A 170 -11.51 -8.97 -5.63
N ASN A 171 -12.72 -9.03 -5.08
CA ASN A 171 -13.51 -7.83 -4.79
C ASN A 171 -13.54 -7.53 -3.29
N TYR A 172 -12.92 -6.40 -2.91
CA TYR A 172 -12.87 -5.88 -1.54
C TYR A 172 -13.59 -4.53 -1.42
N ASN A 173 -14.67 -4.37 -2.19
CA ASN A 173 -15.50 -3.17 -2.17
C ASN A 173 -14.67 -1.92 -2.53
N TRP A 174 -14.49 -0.95 -1.61
CA TRP A 174 -13.67 0.25 -1.83
C TRP A 174 -12.26 0.17 -1.21
N PHE A 175 -11.88 -0.97 -0.61
CA PHE A 175 -10.61 -1.10 0.11
C PHE A 175 -9.38 -0.78 -0.77
N ASN A 176 -9.29 -1.43 -1.94
CA ASN A 176 -8.15 -1.25 -2.84
C ASN A 176 -8.14 0.17 -3.41
N ALA A 177 -9.32 0.70 -3.78
CA ALA A 177 -9.45 2.06 -4.30
C ALA A 177 -9.00 3.12 -3.28
N LEU A 178 -9.40 2.99 -2.01
CA LEU A 178 -8.93 3.88 -0.94
C LEU A 178 -7.41 3.75 -0.73
N THR A 179 -6.88 2.54 -0.75
CA THR A 179 -5.44 2.34 -0.55
C THR A 179 -4.61 2.91 -1.71
N ILE A 180 -5.12 2.80 -2.95
CA ILE A 180 -4.53 3.46 -4.13
C ILE A 180 -4.59 4.98 -3.96
N LEU A 181 -5.72 5.54 -3.56
CA LEU A 181 -5.88 6.97 -3.31
C LEU A 181 -4.90 7.47 -2.24
N LEU A 182 -4.76 6.75 -1.13
CA LEU A 182 -3.78 7.06 -0.09
C LEU A 182 -2.35 7.01 -0.65
N SER A 183 -2.05 6.07 -1.55
CA SER A 183 -0.74 5.93 -2.20
C SER A 183 -0.43 7.11 -3.15
N VAL A 184 -1.45 7.71 -3.78
CA VAL A 184 -1.27 8.92 -4.61
C VAL A 184 -0.72 10.09 -3.82
N SER A 185 -0.99 10.19 -2.51
CA SER A 185 -0.44 11.24 -1.62
C SER A 185 1.10 11.22 -1.49
N LEU A 186 1.75 10.18 -2.00
CA LEU A 186 3.21 10.03 -2.04
C LEU A 186 3.83 10.59 -3.32
N LEU A 187 3.05 10.73 -4.40
CA LEU A 187 3.52 11.13 -5.73
C LEU A 187 3.62 12.66 -5.90
N ASP A 188 2.80 13.40 -5.17
CA ASP A 188 2.69 14.85 -5.32
C ASP A 188 3.80 15.60 -4.54
N ASP A 189 4.43 16.56 -5.22
CA ASP A 189 5.51 17.42 -4.71
C ASP A 189 5.02 18.79 -4.24
N ASP A 190 3.89 19.27 -4.77
CA ASP A 190 3.34 20.60 -4.45
C ASP A 190 2.81 20.64 -3.01
N LEU A 191 2.62 19.46 -2.43
CA LEU A 191 2.17 19.19 -1.07
C LEU A 191 3.29 19.27 -0.02
N TRP A 192 4.54 19.53 -0.41
CA TRP A 192 5.67 19.56 0.52
C TRP A 192 6.39 20.94 0.52
N PRO A 193 6.51 21.64 1.67
CA PRO A 193 7.05 22.99 1.76
C PRO A 193 8.56 23.09 1.48
N VAL A 194 9.25 21.98 1.20
CA VAL A 194 10.61 22.04 0.62
C VAL A 194 10.57 22.56 -0.83
N SER A 195 9.38 22.82 -1.38
CA SER A 195 9.19 23.70 -2.53
C SER A 195 9.65 25.15 -2.31
N LEU A 196 9.92 25.57 -1.07
CA LEU A 196 10.70 26.80 -0.79
C LEU A 196 12.13 26.72 -1.35
N LEU A 197 12.68 25.51 -1.53
CA LEU A 197 13.85 25.32 -2.38
C LEU A 197 13.41 25.20 -3.86
N ALA A 198 12.32 24.53 -4.20
CA ALA A 198 11.91 24.25 -5.58
C ALA A 198 11.33 25.43 -6.41
N HIS A 199 11.71 26.69 -6.15
CA HIS A 199 11.76 27.73 -7.20
C HIS A 199 12.85 27.36 -8.22
N ALA A 200 12.61 26.29 -8.97
CA ALA A 200 13.53 25.69 -9.92
C ALA A 200 13.52 26.39 -11.29
N GLY A 201 12.65 27.40 -11.46
CA GLY A 201 12.59 28.28 -12.64
C GLY A 201 13.94 28.94 -12.93
N ASP A 202 14.61 29.47 -11.91
CA ASP A 202 15.82 30.30 -12.07
C ASP A 202 17.14 29.62 -11.69
N ARG A 203 17.15 28.29 -11.48
CA ARG A 203 18.36 27.59 -11.04
C ARG A 203 19.34 27.37 -12.20
N PRO A 204 20.64 27.70 -12.05
CA PRO A 204 21.64 27.51 -13.11
C PRO A 204 21.76 26.03 -13.52
N TRP A 205 22.07 25.80 -14.80
CA TRP A 205 22.17 24.48 -15.45
C TRP A 205 22.88 23.36 -14.65
N PRO A 206 23.99 23.60 -13.92
CA PRO A 206 24.67 22.53 -13.17
C PRO A 206 23.78 21.95 -12.06
N ARG A 207 23.01 22.81 -11.39
CA ARG A 207 22.16 22.43 -10.26
C ARG A 207 20.99 21.55 -10.71
N ARG A 208 20.47 21.75 -11.93
CA ARG A 208 19.43 20.89 -12.52
C ARG A 208 19.94 19.49 -12.86
N ARG A 209 21.20 19.35 -13.29
CA ARG A 209 21.82 18.02 -13.51
C ARG A 209 22.01 17.27 -12.19
N ILE A 210 22.55 17.94 -11.17
CA ILE A 210 22.78 17.34 -9.84
C ILE A 210 21.47 16.83 -9.23
N LEU A 211 20.40 17.62 -9.27
CA LEU A 211 19.09 17.19 -8.73
C LEU A 211 18.48 16.01 -9.49
N ARG A 212 18.67 15.94 -10.81
CA ARG A 212 18.23 14.78 -11.61
C ARG A 212 19.02 13.52 -11.24
N VAL A 213 20.34 13.62 -11.14
CA VAL A 213 21.19 12.49 -10.73
C VAL A 213 20.80 12.03 -9.32
N ALA A 214 20.65 12.96 -8.38
CA ALA A 214 20.20 12.64 -7.02
C ALA A 214 18.83 11.94 -7.00
N LYS A 215 17.88 12.36 -7.84
CA LYS A 215 16.58 11.68 -7.99
C LYS A 215 16.76 10.23 -8.45
N TYR A 216 17.55 9.98 -9.49
CA TYR A 216 17.77 8.63 -9.99
C TYR A 216 18.52 7.75 -8.99
N LEU A 217 19.50 8.31 -8.27
CA LEU A 217 20.21 7.61 -7.20
C LEU A 217 19.27 7.24 -6.03
N GLN A 218 18.34 8.12 -5.65
CA GLN A 218 17.33 7.80 -4.64
C GLN A 218 16.43 6.64 -5.09
N ILE A 219 15.96 6.67 -6.34
CA ILE A 219 15.12 5.60 -6.90
C ILE A 219 15.90 4.29 -6.95
N LEU A 220 17.11 4.31 -7.50
CA LEU A 220 17.97 3.13 -7.59
C LEU A 220 18.28 2.57 -6.20
N GLY A 221 18.62 3.43 -5.23
CA GLY A 221 18.87 3.04 -3.85
C GLY A 221 17.64 2.45 -3.18
N ALA A 222 16.44 3.00 -3.41
CA ALA A 222 15.19 2.45 -2.89
C ALA A 222 14.87 1.07 -3.47
N VAL A 223 15.01 0.90 -4.79
CA VAL A 223 14.83 -0.39 -5.46
C VAL A 223 15.85 -1.41 -4.96
N ALA A 224 17.12 -1.02 -4.86
CA ALA A 224 18.17 -1.87 -4.31
C ALA A 224 17.88 -2.27 -2.86
N ALA A 225 17.37 -1.36 -2.03
CA ALA A 225 16.99 -1.65 -0.65
C ALA A 225 15.80 -2.63 -0.58
N LEU A 226 14.81 -2.53 -1.47
CA LEU A 226 13.70 -3.50 -1.54
C LEU A 226 14.19 -4.88 -1.97
N LEU A 227 15.04 -4.94 -3.00
CA LEU A 227 15.64 -6.20 -3.45
C LEU A 227 16.49 -6.83 -2.35
N PHE A 228 17.33 -6.03 -1.70
CA PHE A 228 18.14 -6.48 -0.58
C PHE A 228 17.29 -7.00 0.58
N ALA A 229 16.25 -6.26 0.99
CA ALA A 229 15.32 -6.72 2.02
C ALA A 229 14.62 -8.02 1.61
N GLY A 230 14.20 -8.15 0.36
CA GLY A 230 13.63 -9.39 -0.18
C GLY A 230 14.60 -10.57 -0.08
N LEU A 231 15.86 -10.38 -0.45
CA LEU A 231 16.91 -11.42 -0.36
C LEU A 231 17.27 -11.77 1.09
N GLN A 232 17.13 -10.84 2.05
CA GLN A 232 17.32 -11.12 3.47
C GLN A 232 16.12 -11.87 4.08
N MET A 233 14.92 -11.64 3.55
CA MET A 233 13.70 -12.31 4.03
C MET A 233 13.53 -13.70 3.42
N PHE A 234 13.94 -13.88 2.16
CA PHE A 234 13.65 -15.07 1.38
C PHE A 234 14.87 -15.64 0.68
N ASP A 235 15.01 -16.96 0.76
CA ASP A 235 15.96 -17.74 -0.02
C ASP A 235 15.28 -18.32 -1.26
N CYS A 236 16.05 -18.39 -2.36
CA CYS A 236 15.60 -18.91 -3.64
C CYS A 236 16.45 -20.13 -4.00
N SER A 237 15.82 -21.30 -4.02
CA SER A 237 16.48 -22.56 -4.40
C SER A 237 15.92 -23.08 -5.71
N LEU A 238 16.75 -23.80 -6.48
CA LEU A 238 16.33 -24.52 -7.66
C LEU A 238 16.10 -25.98 -7.30
N THR A 239 14.96 -26.55 -7.70
CA THR A 239 14.75 -27.99 -7.60
C THR A 239 15.56 -28.73 -8.67
N ASP A 240 16.09 -29.90 -8.31
CA ASP A 240 16.81 -30.81 -9.21
C ASP A 240 15.84 -31.60 -10.12
N GLU A 241 15.06 -30.86 -10.91
CA GLU A 241 14.24 -31.43 -11.98
C GLU A 241 14.62 -30.79 -13.32
N PRO A 242 15.67 -31.29 -14.00
CA PRO A 242 16.25 -30.65 -15.20
C PRO A 242 15.29 -30.60 -16.39
N HIS A 243 14.26 -31.45 -16.42
CA HIS A 243 13.26 -31.51 -17.48
C HIS A 243 12.19 -30.43 -17.40
N ARG A 244 12.10 -29.69 -16.28
CA ARG A 244 11.14 -28.61 -16.11
C ARG A 244 11.75 -27.26 -16.52
N PRO A 245 10.95 -26.33 -17.07
CA PRO A 245 11.41 -24.98 -17.35
C PRO A 245 11.85 -24.27 -16.05
N LEU A 246 12.80 -23.34 -16.15
CA LEU A 246 13.43 -22.69 -14.99
C LEU A 246 12.42 -22.09 -14.00
N TRP A 247 11.37 -21.43 -14.48
CA TRP A 247 10.32 -20.85 -13.62
C TRP A 247 9.58 -21.89 -12.78
N ALA A 248 9.47 -23.14 -13.26
CA ALA A 248 8.85 -24.24 -12.54
C ALA A 248 9.81 -24.92 -11.55
N ARG A 249 11.08 -24.50 -11.53
CA ARG A 249 12.11 -25.03 -10.63
C ARG A 249 12.46 -24.09 -9.48
N VAL A 250 12.14 -22.80 -9.59
CA VAL A 250 12.40 -21.82 -8.54
C VAL A 250 11.44 -22.05 -7.37
N ARG A 251 11.97 -22.34 -6.18
CA ARG A 251 11.23 -22.36 -4.92
C ARG A 251 11.69 -21.22 -4.04
N VAL A 252 10.72 -20.50 -3.49
CA VAL A 252 10.96 -19.42 -2.53
C VAL A 252 10.65 -19.94 -1.13
N ARG A 253 11.57 -19.70 -0.20
CA ARG A 253 11.42 -20.06 1.21
C ARG A 253 11.86 -18.89 2.08
N TRP A 254 11.45 -18.86 3.34
CA TRP A 254 12.02 -17.91 4.27
C TRP A 254 13.51 -18.19 4.50
N ALA A 255 14.33 -17.15 4.44
CA ALA A 255 15.77 -17.24 4.71
C ALA A 255 16.06 -17.41 6.22
N LEU A 256 15.16 -16.89 7.06
CA LEU A 256 15.17 -17.06 8.52
C LEU A 256 13.93 -17.85 8.92
N SER A 257 14.02 -18.72 9.94
CA SER A 257 12.82 -19.43 10.38
C SER A 257 11.77 -18.44 10.91
N VAL A 258 10.56 -18.45 10.36
CA VAL A 258 9.45 -17.60 10.84
C VAL A 258 9.15 -17.87 12.31
N ALA A 259 9.45 -19.07 12.80
CA ALA A 259 9.41 -19.43 14.22
C ALA A 259 10.25 -18.48 15.08
N GLN A 260 11.47 -18.15 14.68
CA GLN A 260 12.35 -17.22 15.40
C GLN A 260 11.82 -15.77 15.35
N ILE A 261 11.27 -15.33 14.21
CA ILE A 261 10.70 -13.97 14.06
C ILE A 261 9.40 -13.82 14.88
N SER A 262 8.53 -14.84 14.87
CA SER A 262 7.27 -14.85 15.62
C SER A 262 7.43 -15.04 17.14
N GLN A 263 8.59 -15.52 17.60
CA GLN A 263 8.96 -15.59 19.02
C GLN A 263 9.49 -14.25 19.54
N ALA A 264 10.04 -13.39 18.68
CA ALA A 264 10.62 -12.10 19.05
C ALA A 264 9.57 -10.99 19.27
N VAL A 265 8.31 -11.20 18.86
CA VAL A 265 7.24 -10.22 19.03
C VAL A 265 6.40 -10.61 20.25
N PRO A 266 6.45 -9.84 21.37
CA PRO A 266 5.63 -10.11 22.54
C PRO A 266 4.14 -10.00 22.22
N ARG A 267 3.33 -10.79 22.92
CA ARG A 267 1.86 -10.80 22.82
C ARG A 267 1.25 -9.48 23.24
#